data_AF-A0A0L6CDE0-F1
#
_entry.id   AF-A0A0L6CDE0-F1
#
_cell.length_a   1.000
_cell.length_b   1.000
_cell.length_c   1.000
_cell.angle_alpha   90.00
_cell.angle_beta   90.00
_cell.angle_gamma   90.00
#
_symmetry.space_group_name_H-M   'P 1'
#
loop_
_entity.id
_entity.type
_entity.pdbx_description
1 polymer ?
#
loop_
_entity_poly.entity_id
_entity_poly.type
_entity_poly.pdbx_seq_one_letter_code
_entity_poly.pdbx_strand_id
1 'polypeptide(L)'
;MRDAASHHDEATTRIPLEDIAPYPHNPAWREDGTSEKTKRLADSIGEVGVLQPILVVSAADYLKHHPEDREAIADRPWVTPAGVRRLTASRLAGKEGHSRDGPP
;
A
#
# COMPACT_ATOMS: atom_id res chain seq x y z
N MET A 1 -22.30 -33.30 -1.83
CA MET A 1 -22.40 -31.84 -1.64
C MET A 1 -21.13 -31.42 -0.91
N ARG A 2 -20.11 -30.99 -1.66
CA ARG A 2 -18.86 -30.46 -1.08
C ARG A 2 -18.99 -28.96 -1.13
N ASP A 3 -18.88 -28.32 0.03
CA ASP A 3 -18.89 -26.88 0.17
C ASP A 3 -17.93 -26.26 -0.83
N ALA A 4 -18.45 -25.30 -1.59
CA ALA A 4 -17.64 -24.47 -2.47
C ALA A 4 -16.59 -23.81 -1.59
N ALA A 5 -15.34 -24.23 -1.73
CA ALA A 5 -14.21 -23.44 -1.29
C ALA A 5 -14.39 -22.07 -1.95
N SER A 6 -14.78 -21.08 -1.15
CA SER A 6 -14.84 -19.69 -1.57
C SER A 6 -13.50 -19.37 -2.20
N HIS A 7 -13.45 -19.33 -3.52
CA HIS A 7 -12.34 -18.75 -4.22
C HIS A 7 -12.38 -17.30 -3.79
N HIS A 8 -11.47 -16.91 -2.89
CA HIS A 8 -11.13 -15.49 -2.77
C HIS A 8 -10.56 -15.14 -4.15
N ASP A 9 -11.43 -14.60 -4.98
CA ASP A 9 -11.03 -13.93 -6.20
C ASP A 9 -9.94 -12.95 -5.78
N GLU A 10 -8.70 -13.17 -6.24
CA GLU A 10 -7.55 -12.25 -6.10
C GLU A 10 -7.83 -10.98 -6.92
N ALA A 11 -9.00 -10.39 -6.73
CA ALA A 11 -9.46 -9.20 -7.41
C ALA A 11 -8.61 -8.04 -6.90
N THR A 12 -7.79 -7.50 -7.79
CA THR A 12 -7.14 -6.21 -7.56
C THR A 12 -8.24 -5.17 -7.33
N THR A 13 -8.31 -4.63 -6.12
CA THR A 13 -9.25 -3.56 -5.76
C THR A 13 -8.53 -2.25 -5.53
N ARG A 14 -9.26 -1.14 -5.61
CA ARG A 14 -8.74 0.20 -5.28
C ARG A 14 -8.98 0.47 -3.80
N ILE A 15 -7.90 0.69 -3.06
CA ILE A 15 -7.91 1.04 -1.64
C ILE A 15 -7.32 2.45 -1.49
N PRO A 16 -7.96 3.35 -0.70
CA PRO A 16 -7.37 4.64 -0.36
C PRO A 16 -5.98 4.46 0.30
N LEU A 17 -5.00 5.32 -0.03
CA LEU A 17 -3.63 5.14 0.44
C LEU A 17 -3.48 5.40 1.95
N GLU A 18 -4.39 6.18 2.52
CA GLU A 18 -4.56 6.49 3.93
C GLU A 18 -5.02 5.28 4.75
N ASP A 19 -5.77 4.36 4.12
CA ASP A 19 -6.31 3.14 4.75
C ASP A 19 -5.28 2.01 4.87
N ILE A 20 -4.07 2.20 4.31
CA ILE A 20 -3.03 1.19 4.30
C ILE A 20 -1.96 1.53 5.33
N ALA A 21 -1.92 0.83 6.44
CA ALA A 21 -0.76 0.88 7.32
C ALA A 21 0.47 0.30 6.60
N PRO A 22 1.61 0.99 6.70
CA PRO A 22 2.89 0.43 6.31
C PRO A 22 3.29 -0.71 7.25
N TYR A 23 4.16 -1.60 6.80
CA TYR A 23 4.66 -2.69 7.65
C TYR A 23 5.68 -2.15 8.66
N PRO A 24 5.40 -2.18 9.98
CA PRO A 24 6.25 -1.56 11.01
C PRO A 24 7.65 -2.18 11.12
N HIS A 25 7.79 -3.46 10.76
CA HIS A 25 9.06 -4.17 10.79
C HIS A 25 9.91 -3.99 9.52
N ASN A 26 9.45 -3.24 8.51
CA ASN A 26 10.28 -2.94 7.35
C ASN A 26 11.27 -1.79 7.68
N PRO A 27 12.60 -2.01 7.66
CA PRO A 27 13.56 -0.92 7.85
C PRO A 27 13.40 0.20 6.81
N ALA A 28 12.97 -0.14 5.59
CA ALA A 28 12.75 0.83 4.52
C ALA A 28 11.44 1.63 4.64
N TRP A 29 10.52 1.26 5.54
CA TRP A 29 9.32 2.08 5.80
C TRP A 29 9.70 3.44 6.42
N ARG A 30 10.78 3.48 7.20
CA ARG A 30 11.27 4.72 7.80
C ARG A 30 11.96 5.65 6.80
N GLU A 31 12.20 5.20 5.57
CA GLU A 31 12.63 6.10 4.50
C GLU A 31 11.42 6.96 4.07
N ASP A 32 11.45 8.22 4.47
CA ASP A 32 10.45 9.28 4.25
C ASP A 32 10.24 9.68 2.78
N GLY A 33 10.66 8.85 1.83
CA GLY A 33 10.59 9.13 0.39
C GLY A 33 11.69 10.07 -0.11
N THR A 34 12.69 10.42 0.70
CA THR A 34 13.78 11.31 0.29
C THR A 34 14.77 10.68 -0.68
N SER A 35 14.81 9.35 -0.79
CA SER A 35 15.72 8.68 -1.72
C SER A 35 15.37 9.01 -3.18
N GLU A 36 16.39 9.29 -4.01
CA GLU A 36 16.21 9.54 -5.44
C GLU A 36 15.51 8.39 -6.16
N LYS A 37 15.71 7.15 -5.69
CA LYS A 37 15.01 5.98 -6.23
C LYS A 37 13.50 6.00 -5.93
N THR A 38 13.10 6.59 -4.81
CA THR A 38 11.68 6.72 -4.43
C THR A 38 11.02 7.86 -5.20
N LYS A 39 11.70 9.00 -5.37
CA LYS A 39 11.20 10.14 -6.16
C LYS A 39 10.94 9.75 -7.62
N ARG A 40 11.92 9.13 -8.29
CA ARG A 40 11.74 8.64 -9.67
C ARG A 40 10.59 7.64 -9.82
N LEU A 41 10.34 6.83 -8.79
CA LEU A 41 9.20 5.92 -8.79
C LEU A 41 7.88 6.67 -8.58
N ALA A 42 7.87 7.73 -7.77
CA ALA A 42 6.70 8.59 -7.60
C ALA A 42 6.35 9.32 -8.90
N ASP A 43 7.34 9.88 -9.61
CA ASP A 43 7.15 10.49 -10.93
C ASP A 43 6.48 9.49 -11.90
N SER A 44 7.05 8.28 -12.01
CA SER A 44 6.49 7.22 -12.86
C SER A 44 5.07 6.81 -12.45
N ILE A 45 4.78 6.70 -11.15
CA ILE A 45 3.43 6.42 -10.66
C ILE A 45 2.47 7.57 -10.97
N GLY A 46 2.93 8.82 -10.93
CA GLY A 46 2.14 9.99 -11.34
C GLY A 46 1.75 9.94 -12.82
N GLU A 47 2.65 9.46 -13.68
CA GLU A 47 2.44 9.37 -15.13
C GLU A 47 1.56 8.18 -15.54
N VAL A 48 1.87 6.97 -15.06
CA VAL A 48 1.25 5.72 -15.55
C VAL A 48 0.48 4.94 -14.50
N GLY A 49 0.44 5.45 -13.27
CA GLY A 49 -0.16 4.74 -12.14
C GLY A 49 0.69 3.58 -11.63
N VAL A 50 0.12 2.80 -10.71
CA VAL A 50 0.77 1.62 -10.13
C VAL A 50 0.56 0.42 -11.05
N LEU A 51 1.60 0.00 -11.77
CA LEU A 51 1.54 -1.14 -12.71
C LEU A 51 1.47 -2.51 -12.02
N GLN A 52 1.99 -2.61 -10.80
CA GLN A 52 1.99 -3.85 -10.02
C GLN A 52 1.24 -3.63 -8.70
N PRO A 53 0.16 -4.36 -8.42
CA PRO A 53 -0.64 -4.18 -7.21
C PRO A 53 0.17 -4.33 -5.92
N ILE A 54 -0.11 -3.49 -4.93
CA ILE A 54 0.49 -3.57 -3.60
C ILE A 54 -0.20 -4.68 -2.82
N LEU A 55 0.57 -5.60 -2.24
CA LEU A 55 0.01 -6.67 -1.42
C LEU A 55 -0.40 -6.09 -0.07
N VAL A 56 -1.63 -6.39 0.33
CA VAL A 56 -2.18 -6.04 1.64
C VAL A 56 -2.81 -7.25 2.32
N VAL A 57 -2.82 -7.21 3.64
CA VAL A 57 -3.59 -8.13 4.50
C VAL A 57 -4.51 -7.30 5.40
N SER A 58 -5.56 -7.92 5.93
CA SER A 58 -6.42 -7.24 6.90
C SER A 58 -5.62 -6.88 8.16
N ALA A 59 -5.81 -5.68 8.69
CA ALA A 59 -5.18 -5.27 9.94
C ALA A 59 -5.66 -6.13 11.12
N ALA A 60 -6.93 -6.55 11.09
CA ALA A 60 -7.48 -7.44 12.10
C ALA A 60 -6.76 -8.79 12.16
N ASP A 61 -6.45 -9.42 11.01
CA ASP A 61 -5.73 -10.69 10.98
C ASP A 61 -4.24 -10.50 11.29
N TYR A 62 -3.62 -9.43 10.78
CA TYR A 62 -2.25 -9.06 11.11
C TYR A 62 -2.04 -8.92 12.63
N LEU A 63 -2.89 -8.16 13.31
CA LEU A 63 -2.78 -7.87 14.75
C LEU A 63 -3.07 -9.09 15.65
N LYS A 64 -3.64 -10.19 15.13
CA LYS A 64 -3.72 -11.46 15.87
C LYS A 64 -2.34 -12.08 16.06
N HIS A 65 -1.43 -11.86 15.12
CA HIS A 65 -0.06 -12.39 15.13
C HIS A 65 0.96 -11.37 15.64
N HIS A 66 0.68 -10.07 15.50
CA HIS A 66 1.56 -8.96 15.88
C HIS A 66 0.83 -7.91 16.75
N PRO A 67 0.35 -8.27 17.95
CA PRO A 67 -0.44 -7.35 18.80
C PRO A 67 0.34 -6.11 19.25
N GLU A 68 1.67 -6.18 19.32
CA GLU A 68 2.59 -5.10 19.67
C GLU A 68 2.54 -3.92 18.69
N ASP A 69 2.15 -4.16 17.44
CA ASP A 69 2.13 -3.16 16.38
C ASP A 69 0.85 -2.31 16.36
N ARG A 70 -0.09 -2.54 17.28
CA ARG A 70 -1.41 -1.88 17.29
C ARG A 70 -1.33 -0.35 17.21
N GLU A 71 -0.38 0.27 17.89
CA GLU A 71 -0.18 1.72 17.85
C GLU A 71 0.30 2.19 16.48
N ALA A 72 1.22 1.45 15.84
CA ALA A 72 1.76 1.79 14.53
C ALA A 72 0.72 1.63 13.40
N ILE A 73 -0.12 0.59 13.50
CA ILE A 73 -1.21 0.34 12.53
C ILE A 73 -2.33 1.39 12.70
N ALA A 74 -2.63 1.77 13.95
CA ALA A 74 -3.73 2.65 14.32
C ALA A 74 -5.10 2.11 13.85
N ASP A 75 -5.92 2.95 13.22
CA ASP A 75 -7.27 2.66 12.72
C ASP A 75 -7.31 2.16 11.27
N ARG A 76 -6.15 1.96 10.65
CA ARG A 76 -6.05 1.58 9.23
C ARG A 76 -6.49 0.13 9.02
N PRO A 77 -7.42 -0.13 8.09
CA PRO A 77 -7.97 -1.48 7.88
C PRO A 77 -7.01 -2.46 7.19
N TRP A 78 -5.94 -1.98 6.56
CA TRP A 78 -5.01 -2.79 5.78
C TRP A 78 -3.56 -2.64 6.25
N VAL A 79 -2.76 -3.69 6.12
CA VAL A 79 -1.30 -3.64 6.35
C VAL A 79 -0.57 -4.15 5.11
N THR A 80 0.53 -3.50 4.70
CA THR A 80 1.29 -3.90 3.50
C THR A 80 2.57 -4.70 3.81
N PRO A 81 2.53 -6.04 3.86
CA PRO A 81 3.73 -6.84 4.09
C PRO A 81 4.74 -6.75 2.93
N ALA A 82 4.27 -6.48 1.71
CA ALA A 82 5.10 -6.36 0.52
C ALA A 82 4.65 -5.23 -0.40
N GLY A 83 5.61 -4.52 -0.99
CA GLY A 83 5.35 -3.35 -1.83
C GLY A 83 5.46 -2.01 -1.11
N VAL A 84 6.09 -1.96 0.08
CA VAL A 84 6.29 -0.72 0.87
C VAL A 84 6.86 0.43 0.04
N ARG A 85 7.87 0.19 -0.82
CA ARG A 85 8.42 1.24 -1.71
C ARG A 85 7.38 1.79 -2.70
N ARG A 86 6.48 0.95 -3.21
CA ARG A 86 5.37 1.38 -4.07
C ARG A 86 4.36 2.19 -3.27
N LEU A 87 4.01 1.76 -2.06
CA LEU A 87 3.13 2.54 -1.17
C LEU A 87 3.73 3.92 -0.84
N THR A 88 5.01 3.98 -0.47
CA THR A 88 5.70 5.24 -0.18
C THR A 88 5.72 6.16 -1.41
N ALA A 89 6.07 5.63 -2.59
CA ALA A 89 6.07 6.40 -3.83
C ALA A 89 4.67 6.86 -4.27
N SER A 90 3.63 6.02 -4.10
CA SER A 90 2.24 6.42 -4.37
C SER A 90 1.78 7.57 -3.46
N ARG A 91 2.19 7.56 -2.19
CA ARG A 91 1.91 8.67 -1.26
C ARG A 91 2.64 9.94 -1.65
N LEU A 92 3.87 9.84 -2.15
CA LEU A 92 4.64 10.99 -2.63
C LEU A 92 3.99 11.58 -3.88
N ALA A 93 3.66 10.75 -4.88
CA ALA A 93 2.99 11.17 -6.11
C ALA A 93 1.64 11.89 -5.83
N GLY A 94 0.87 11.40 -4.86
CA GLY A 94 -0.38 12.02 -4.43
C GLY A 94 -0.20 13.36 -3.69
N LYS A 95 0.93 13.57 -3.00
CA LYS A 95 1.27 14.86 -2.36
C LYS A 95 1.77 15.90 -3.36
N GLU A 96 2.43 15.44 -4.42
CA GLU A 96 2.97 16.30 -5.49
C GLU A 96 1.90 16.74 -6.50
N GLY A 97 0.64 16.34 -6.30
CA GLY A 97 -0.50 16.89 -7.05
C GLY A 97 -0.61 16.42 -8.49
N HIS A 98 -0.16 15.19 -8.80
CA HIS A 98 -0.40 14.58 -10.11
C HIS A 98 -1.89 14.24 -10.26
N SER A 99 -2.68 15.24 -10.68
CA SER A 99 -4.11 15.10 -11.01
C SER A 99 -4.31 14.02 -12.07
N ARG A 100 -5.37 13.23 -11.94
CA ARG A 100 -5.77 12.14 -12.84
C ARG A 100 -6.43 12.64 -14.14
N ASP A 101 -6.11 13.82 -14.61
CA ASP A 101 -6.61 14.30 -15.89
C ASP A 101 -5.56 13.93 -16.96
N GLY A 102 -5.76 12.76 -17.57
CA GLY A 102 -5.03 12.36 -18.77
C GLY A 102 -5.27 13.33 -19.95
N PRO A 103 -4.52 13.22 -21.06
CA PRO A 103 -4.68 14.13 -22.19
C PRO A 103 -6.07 14.02 -22.84
N PRO A 104 -6.55 15.06 -23.53
CA PRO A 104 -7.89 15.12 -24.14
C PRO A 104 -8.15 14.04 -25.19
#